data_AF-A0A6N6KL29-F1
#
_entry.id   AF-A0A6N6KL29-F1
#
_cell.length_a   1.000
_cell.length_b   1.000
_cell.length_c   1.000
_cell.angle_alpha   90.00
_cell.angle_beta   90.00
_cell.angle_gamma   90.00
#
_symmetry.space_group_name_H-M   'P 1'
#
loop_
_entity.id
_entity.type
_entity.pdbx_description
1 polymer ?
#
loop_
_entity_poly.entity_id
_entity_poly.type
_entity_poly.pdbx_seq_one_letter_code
_entity_poly.pdbx_strand_id
1 'polypeptide(L)'
;MSKKKVLIVTQEMQPYTALSEVSEIARKLPQYAHENGMEIRLLMPRFGVINERRHRLHEVVRLSGMNIIVDDDDYPLIIKVASLPEARIQVYFLDNEDFFKRKAMFEDEDGKPFEDNMDRMVFFCKGVIETVKKFGWPPDIIHCHGWMTSLIPLFIKEAYKTEPLFQHSKVV
;
A
#
# COMPACT_ATOMS: atom_id res chain seq x y z
N MET A 1 -12.91 17.52 -18.63
CA MET A 1 -11.57 17.36 -18.02
C MET A 1 -11.42 15.91 -17.60
N SER A 2 -10.25 15.30 -17.71
CA SER A 2 -10.00 13.95 -17.18
C SER A 2 -10.16 13.95 -15.66
N LYS A 3 -10.67 12.86 -15.08
CA LYS A 3 -10.77 12.70 -13.63
C LYS A 3 -9.37 12.73 -13.01
N LYS A 4 -9.25 13.37 -11.84
CA LYS A 4 -8.01 13.34 -11.05
C LYS A 4 -7.79 11.93 -10.49
N LYS A 5 -6.58 11.41 -10.65
CA LYS A 5 -6.14 10.09 -10.20
C LYS A 5 -5.40 10.20 -8.87
N VAL A 6 -5.92 9.58 -7.83
CA VAL A 6 -5.32 9.60 -6.50
C VAL A 6 -4.93 8.19 -6.07
N LEU A 7 -3.64 7.99 -5.86
CA LEU A 7 -3.11 6.83 -5.18
C LEU A 7 -3.10 7.12 -3.68
N ILE A 8 -3.82 6.32 -2.91
CA ILE A 8 -3.78 6.36 -1.45
C ILE A 8 -2.93 5.18 -0.99
N VAL A 9 -1.89 5.46 -0.20
CA VAL A 9 -1.02 4.44 0.36
C VAL A 9 -1.07 4.57 1.87
N THR A 10 -1.42 3.50 2.57
CA THR A 10 -1.59 3.52 4.02
C THR A 10 -1.07 2.26 4.68
N GLN A 11 -0.55 2.39 5.89
CA GLN A 11 -0.18 1.25 6.73
C GLN A 11 -1.36 0.67 7.52
N GLU A 12 -2.47 1.40 7.63
CA GLU A 12 -3.64 0.95 8.36
C GLU A 12 -4.95 1.48 7.78
N MET A 13 -6.02 0.68 7.87
CA MET A 13 -7.34 1.08 7.36
C MET A 13 -8.44 0.13 7.85
N GLN A 14 -9.54 0.71 8.34
CA GLN A 14 -10.73 -0.07 8.64
C GLN A 14 -11.40 -0.63 7.36
N PRO A 15 -11.98 -1.84 7.39
CA PRO A 15 -12.10 -2.75 8.53
C PRO A 15 -10.94 -3.77 8.64
N TYR A 16 -9.84 -3.58 7.92
CA TYR A 16 -8.75 -4.57 7.83
C TYR A 16 -7.80 -4.50 9.03
N THR A 17 -7.44 -3.27 9.43
CA THR A 17 -6.66 -2.97 10.64
C THR A 17 -7.21 -1.70 11.29
N ALA A 18 -6.99 -1.55 12.59
CA ALA A 18 -7.50 -0.41 13.37
C ALA A 18 -6.56 -0.13 14.55
N LEU A 19 -5.38 0.40 14.25
CA LEU A 19 -4.34 0.69 15.25
C LEU A 19 -4.53 2.08 15.85
N SER A 20 -4.89 3.06 15.02
CA SER A 20 -5.09 4.45 15.42
C SER A 20 -6.27 5.10 14.70
N GLU A 21 -6.56 6.36 15.03
CA GLU A 21 -7.56 7.19 14.34
C GLU A 21 -7.28 7.34 12.84
N VAL A 22 -6.02 7.17 12.40
CA VAL A 22 -5.65 7.19 10.98
C VAL A 22 -6.38 6.10 10.20
N SER A 23 -6.68 4.94 10.82
CA SER A 23 -7.40 3.85 10.15
C SER A 23 -8.82 4.24 9.71
N GLU A 24 -9.48 5.12 10.46
CA GLU A 24 -10.81 5.62 10.13
C GLU A 24 -10.75 6.68 9.02
N ILE A 25 -9.75 7.56 9.08
CA ILE A 25 -9.49 8.56 8.03
C ILE A 25 -9.17 7.85 6.71
N ALA A 26 -8.25 6.88 6.73
CA ALA A 26 -7.87 6.08 5.57
C ALA A 26 -9.05 5.31 4.97
N ARG A 27 -10.08 4.99 5.77
CA ARG A 27 -11.33 4.33 5.31
C ARG A 27 -12.29 5.33 4.67
N LYS A 28 -12.44 6.53 5.22
CA LYS A 28 -13.39 7.55 4.75
C LYS A 28 -12.89 8.37 3.56
N LEU A 29 -11.60 8.70 3.54
CA LEU A 29 -10.99 9.53 2.50
C LEU A 29 -11.16 8.98 1.07
N PRO A 30 -10.94 7.67 0.81
CA PRO A 30 -11.12 7.10 -0.53
C PRO A 30 -12.55 7.22 -1.02
N GLN A 31 -13.53 6.98 -0.13
CA GLN A 31 -14.95 7.12 -0.45
C GLN A 31 -15.29 8.56 -0.81
N TYR A 32 -14.91 9.51 0.04
CA TYR A 32 -15.14 10.93 -0.22
C TYR A 32 -14.53 11.39 -1.54
N ALA A 33 -13.28 11.01 -1.81
CA ALA A 33 -12.60 11.37 -3.05
C ALA A 33 -13.28 10.75 -4.28
N HIS A 34 -13.73 9.50 -4.18
CA HIS A 34 -14.46 8.81 -5.24
C HIS A 34 -15.81 9.47 -5.55
N GLU A 35 -16.59 9.81 -4.50
CA GLU A 35 -17.87 10.52 -4.62
C GLU A 35 -17.71 11.92 -5.24
N ASN A 36 -16.54 12.54 -5.04
CA ASN A 36 -16.16 13.81 -5.69
C ASN A 36 -15.53 13.65 -7.08
N GLY A 37 -15.71 12.49 -7.73
CA GLY A 37 -15.34 12.29 -9.13
C GLY A 37 -13.88 11.97 -9.38
N MET A 38 -13.10 11.62 -8.35
CA MET A 38 -11.72 11.17 -8.49
C MET A 38 -11.64 9.65 -8.75
N GLU A 39 -10.59 9.24 -9.45
CA GLU A 39 -10.24 7.83 -9.62
C GLU A 39 -9.25 7.42 -8.53
N ILE A 40 -9.63 6.42 -7.73
CA ILE A 40 -8.85 6.03 -6.54
C ILE A 40 -8.25 4.65 -6.73
N ARG A 41 -6.99 4.49 -6.32
CA ARG A 41 -6.39 3.19 -6.01
C ARG A 41 -5.84 3.24 -4.61
N LEU A 42 -6.06 2.18 -3.84
CA LEU A 42 -5.61 2.09 -2.46
C LEU A 42 -4.67 0.91 -2.28
N LEU A 43 -3.48 1.16 -1.72
CA LEU A 43 -2.48 0.14 -1.42
C LEU A 43 -2.18 0.13 0.08
N MET A 44 -2.12 -1.06 0.66
CA MET A 44 -1.72 -1.26 2.05
C MET A 44 -0.96 -2.58 2.24
N PRO A 45 -0.18 -2.77 3.31
CA PRO A 45 0.45 -4.05 3.57
C PRO A 45 -0.59 -5.10 3.96
N ARG A 46 -0.37 -6.35 3.56
CA ARG A 46 -1.14 -7.50 4.04
C ARG A 46 -0.55 -7.98 5.36
N PHE A 47 -0.79 -7.28 6.46
CA PHE A 47 -0.41 -7.79 7.79
C PHE A 47 -1.11 -9.12 8.11
N GLY A 48 -0.43 -10.01 8.83
CA GLY A 48 -0.94 -11.35 9.16
C GLY A 48 -2.17 -11.35 10.06
N VAL A 49 -2.47 -10.22 10.70
CA VAL A 49 -3.74 -9.99 11.42
C VAL A 49 -4.95 -9.89 10.49
N ILE A 50 -4.75 -9.57 9.21
CA ILE A 50 -5.84 -9.43 8.22
C ILE A 50 -6.33 -10.82 7.79
N ASN A 51 -7.56 -11.14 8.20
CA ASN A 51 -8.19 -12.41 7.87
C ASN A 51 -8.67 -12.43 6.41
N GLU A 52 -7.97 -13.18 5.56
CA GLU A 52 -8.26 -13.27 4.12
C GLU A 52 -9.65 -13.79 3.82
N ARG A 53 -10.10 -14.83 4.54
CA ARG A 53 -11.42 -15.44 4.32
C ARG A 53 -12.55 -14.48 4.69
N ARG A 54 -12.44 -13.80 5.83
CA ARG A 54 -13.43 -12.82 6.29
C ARG A 54 -13.59 -11.67 5.30
N HIS A 55 -12.48 -11.20 4.74
CA HIS A 55 -12.44 -10.05 3.86
C HIS A 55 -12.48 -10.39 2.37
N ARG A 56 -12.49 -11.69 2.02
CA ARG A 56 -12.49 -12.18 0.63
C ARG A 56 -11.33 -11.61 -0.19
N LEU A 57 -10.13 -11.70 0.37
CA LEU A 57 -8.91 -11.33 -0.36
C LEU A 57 -8.66 -12.37 -1.45
N HIS A 58 -8.43 -11.90 -2.67
CA HIS A 58 -8.06 -12.74 -3.81
C HIS A 58 -6.73 -12.31 -4.37
N GLU A 59 -5.86 -13.26 -4.67
CA GLU A 59 -4.61 -12.95 -5.36
C GLU A 59 -4.87 -12.44 -6.78
N VAL A 60 -4.11 -11.41 -7.16
CA VAL A 60 -4.08 -10.87 -8.51
C VAL A 60 -2.79 -11.35 -9.19
N VAL A 61 -2.83 -12.58 -9.71
CA VAL A 61 -1.65 -13.27 -10.30
C VAL A 61 -0.90 -12.41 -11.32
N ARG A 62 -1.63 -11.66 -12.16
CA ARG A 62 -1.02 -10.77 -13.16
C ARG A 62 -0.20 -9.62 -12.55
N LEU A 63 -0.38 -9.30 -11.27
CA LEU A 63 0.39 -8.28 -10.55
C LEU A 63 1.45 -8.90 -9.64
N SER A 64 1.20 -10.10 -9.10
CA SER A 64 2.16 -10.87 -8.30
C SER A 64 3.41 -11.32 -9.07
N GLY A 65 4.37 -11.88 -8.33
CA GLY A 65 5.53 -12.63 -8.85
C GLY A 65 6.73 -11.77 -9.24
N MET A 66 6.72 -10.49 -8.88
CA MET A 66 7.90 -9.62 -9.00
C MET A 66 8.76 -9.75 -7.75
N ASN A 67 10.08 -9.70 -7.90
CA ASN A 67 10.97 -9.63 -6.75
C ASN A 67 11.25 -8.17 -6.40
N ILE A 68 11.23 -7.89 -5.10
CA ILE A 68 11.65 -6.62 -4.52
C ILE A 68 12.94 -6.87 -3.76
N ILE A 69 13.98 -6.13 -4.15
CA ILE A 69 15.28 -6.20 -3.48
C ILE A 69 15.20 -5.39 -2.19
N VAL A 70 15.50 -6.03 -1.06
CA VAL A 70 15.72 -5.37 0.24
C VAL A 70 17.10 -5.79 0.69
N ASP A 71 17.95 -4.79 0.95
CA ASP A 71 19.40 -4.96 1.04
C ASP A 71 19.97 -5.71 -0.18
N ASP A 72 20.44 -6.94 0.01
CA ASP A 72 21.05 -7.79 -1.04
C ASP A 72 20.19 -9.03 -1.38
N ASP A 73 18.99 -9.14 -0.79
CA ASP A 73 18.11 -10.29 -0.94
C ASP A 73 16.85 -9.98 -1.79
N ASP A 74 16.43 -10.97 -2.57
CA ASP A 74 15.24 -10.90 -3.43
C ASP A 74 14.01 -11.48 -2.72
N TYR A 75 12.99 -10.65 -2.53
CA TYR A 75 11.74 -11.06 -1.89
C TYR A 75 10.56 -11.03 -2.86
N PRO A 76 9.79 -12.13 -3.01
CA PRO A 76 8.65 -12.15 -3.92
C PRO A 76 7.50 -11.28 -3.37
N LEU A 77 6.95 -10.44 -4.25
CA LEU A 77 5.77 -9.62 -4.00
C LEU A 77 4.51 -10.32 -4.51
N ILE A 78 3.57 -10.54 -3.58
CA ILE A 78 2.25 -11.05 -3.87
C ILE A 78 1.25 -9.89 -3.72
N ILE A 79 0.36 -9.73 -4.71
CA ILE A 79 -0.69 -8.72 -4.65
C ILE A 79 -2.02 -9.41 -4.45
N LYS A 80 -2.69 -9.09 -3.35
CA LYS A 80 -4.09 -9.49 -3.11
C LYS A 80 -5.01 -8.30 -3.30
N VAL A 81 -6.28 -8.55 -3.55
CA VAL A 81 -7.31 -7.52 -3.69
C VAL A 81 -8.55 -7.88 -2.90
N ALA A 82 -9.15 -6.88 -2.26
CA ALA A 82 -10.50 -6.98 -1.72
C ALA A 82 -11.27 -5.69 -2.02
N SER A 83 -12.60 -5.76 -1.95
CA SER A 83 -13.44 -4.57 -2.05
C SER A 83 -13.65 -3.96 -0.67
N LEU A 84 -13.38 -2.67 -0.53
CA LEU A 84 -13.78 -1.90 0.65
C LEU A 84 -15.32 -1.94 0.76
N PRO A 85 -15.88 -2.44 1.88
CA PRO A 85 -17.31 -2.46 2.09
C PRO A 85 -17.91 -1.05 1.98
N GLU A 86 -19.17 -0.97 1.52
CA GLU A 86 -19.94 0.26 1.30
C GLU A 86 -19.45 1.14 0.13
N ALA A 87 -18.14 1.38 -0.01
CA ALA A 87 -17.58 2.23 -1.05
C ALA A 87 -17.38 1.53 -2.41
N ARG A 88 -17.34 0.19 -2.44
CA ARG A 88 -17.03 -0.64 -3.64
C ARG A 88 -15.69 -0.26 -4.32
N ILE A 89 -14.76 0.29 -3.56
CA ILE A 89 -13.41 0.64 -4.01
C ILE A 89 -12.50 -0.58 -3.82
N GLN A 90 -11.63 -0.86 -4.79
CA GLN A 90 -10.64 -1.93 -4.67
C GLN A 90 -9.45 -1.50 -3.81
N VAL A 91 -9.07 -2.38 -2.89
CA VAL A 91 -7.92 -2.26 -2.01
C VAL A 91 -6.93 -3.33 -2.39
N TYR A 92 -5.71 -2.92 -2.75
CA TYR A 92 -4.61 -3.79 -3.10
C TYR A 92 -3.72 -4.00 -1.88
N PHE A 93 -3.50 -5.26 -1.52
CA PHE A 93 -2.70 -5.66 -0.38
C PHE A 93 -1.37 -6.21 -0.87
N LEU A 94 -0.28 -5.63 -0.38
CA LEU A 94 1.07 -6.10 -0.68
C LEU A 94 1.46 -7.12 0.39
N ASP A 95 1.69 -8.35 -0.05
CA ASP A 95 1.95 -9.50 0.81
C ASP A 95 3.33 -10.09 0.48
N ASN A 96 3.97 -10.62 1.51
CA ASN A 96 5.22 -11.36 1.44
C ASN A 96 5.33 -12.22 2.70
N GLU A 97 5.75 -13.47 2.53
CA GLU A 97 5.76 -14.46 3.61
C GLU A 97 6.75 -14.11 4.73
N ASP A 98 7.87 -13.47 4.41
CA ASP A 98 8.92 -13.11 5.36
C ASP A 98 8.52 -11.86 6.16
N PHE A 99 7.93 -10.87 5.49
CA PHE A 99 7.68 -9.55 6.06
C PHE A 99 6.31 -9.37 6.73
N PHE A 100 5.25 -10.02 6.24
CA PHE A 100 3.89 -9.69 6.71
C PHE A 100 3.09 -10.86 7.26
N LYS A 101 3.64 -12.07 7.32
CA LYS A 101 2.95 -13.25 7.87
C LYS A 101 2.69 -13.19 9.38
N ARG A 102 3.49 -12.44 10.12
CA ARG A 102 3.36 -12.26 11.58
C ARG A 102 1.97 -11.72 11.95
N LYS A 103 1.33 -12.31 12.97
CA LYS A 103 0.03 -11.84 13.51
C LYS A 103 0.17 -10.63 14.44
N ALA A 104 1.05 -9.71 14.09
CA ALA A 104 1.28 -8.45 14.76
C ALA A 104 1.66 -7.41 13.70
N MET A 105 1.42 -6.14 13.99
CA MET A 105 1.72 -5.06 13.04
C MET A 105 3.13 -4.54 13.23
N PHE A 106 3.45 -3.84 14.31
CA PHE A 106 4.73 -3.13 14.47
C PHE A 106 5.50 -3.47 15.73
N GLU A 107 4.82 -3.93 16.78
CA GLU A 107 5.37 -4.18 18.11
C GLU A 107 4.98 -5.60 18.57
N ASP A 108 5.78 -6.15 19.48
CA ASP A 108 5.48 -7.39 20.19
C ASP A 108 4.48 -7.17 21.34
N GLU A 109 4.23 -8.22 22.13
CA GLU A 109 3.25 -8.20 23.23
C GLU A 109 3.68 -7.27 24.39
N ASP A 110 4.97 -6.96 24.51
CA ASP A 110 5.55 -6.06 25.51
C ASP A 110 5.65 -4.61 24.99
N GLY A 111 5.20 -4.35 23.75
CA GLY A 111 5.25 -3.03 23.12
C GLY A 111 6.63 -2.68 22.54
N LYS A 112 7.54 -3.66 22.40
CA LYS A 112 8.84 -3.42 21.75
C LYS A 112 8.66 -3.45 20.22
N PRO A 113 9.13 -2.42 19.49
CA PRO A 113 9.13 -2.43 18.03
C PRO A 113 9.95 -3.60 17.47
N PHE A 114 9.42 -4.25 16.44
CA PHE A 114 10.18 -5.29 15.73
C PHE A 114 11.38 -4.70 14.98
N GLU A 115 12.49 -5.44 15.02
CA GLU A 115 13.77 -5.01 14.41
C GLU A 115 13.68 -4.95 12.87
N ASP A 116 12.85 -5.80 12.26
CA ASP A 116 12.61 -5.89 10.81
C ASP A 116 11.66 -4.80 10.27
N ASN A 117 11.17 -3.88 11.10
CA ASN A 117 10.22 -2.85 10.67
C ASN A 117 10.75 -1.95 9.54
N MET A 118 12.06 -1.70 9.50
CA MET A 118 12.68 -0.89 8.44
C MET A 118 12.67 -1.65 7.11
N ASP A 119 13.00 -2.93 7.12
CA ASP A 119 13.03 -3.79 5.92
C ASP A 119 11.62 -3.94 5.34
N ARG A 120 10.63 -4.11 6.22
CA ARG A 120 9.22 -4.15 5.86
C ARG A 120 8.75 -2.85 5.21
N MET A 121 9.21 -1.71 5.72
CA MET A 121 8.93 -0.40 5.13
C MET A 121 9.59 -0.24 3.75
N VAL A 122 10.84 -0.66 3.59
CA VAL A 122 11.56 -0.63 2.30
C VAL A 122 10.86 -1.52 1.28
N PHE A 123 10.56 -2.77 1.64
CA PHE A 123 9.82 -3.72 0.83
C PHE A 123 8.48 -3.13 0.39
N PHE A 124 7.70 -2.59 1.33
CA PHE A 124 6.39 -2.04 1.06
C PHE A 124 6.46 -0.83 0.12
N CYS A 125 7.35 0.13 0.39
CA CYS A 125 7.48 1.34 -0.43
C CYS A 125 7.94 1.01 -1.85
N LYS A 126 8.95 0.14 -2.03
CA LYS A 126 9.38 -0.31 -3.36
C LYS A 126 8.27 -1.09 -4.06
N GLY A 127 7.62 -2.01 -3.34
CA GLY A 127 6.50 -2.80 -3.87
C GLY A 127 5.33 -1.94 -4.33
N VAL A 128 5.01 -0.84 -3.64
CA VAL A 128 3.99 0.13 -4.07
C VAL A 128 4.35 0.73 -5.41
N ILE A 129 5.58 1.22 -5.57
CA ILE A 129 6.05 1.86 -6.79
C ILE A 129 6.02 0.87 -7.97
N GLU A 130 6.55 -0.34 -7.79
CA GLU A 130 6.54 -1.39 -8.83
C GLU A 130 5.12 -1.83 -9.19
N THR A 131 4.22 -1.92 -8.21
CA THR A 131 2.80 -2.23 -8.47
C THR A 131 2.15 -1.14 -9.32
N VAL A 132 2.44 0.12 -9.04
CA VAL A 132 1.89 1.26 -9.80
C VAL A 132 2.47 1.34 -11.21
N LYS A 133 3.76 1.00 -11.40
CA LYS A 133 4.35 0.82 -12.73
C LYS A 133 3.63 -0.27 -13.52
N LYS A 134 3.42 -1.43 -12.89
CA LYS A 134 2.71 -2.58 -13.51
C LYS A 134 1.26 -2.28 -13.84
N PHE A 135 0.63 -1.37 -13.10
CA PHE A 135 -0.70 -0.87 -13.44
C PHE A 135 -0.74 -0.06 -14.73
N GLY A 136 0.36 0.57 -15.15
CA GLY A 136 0.36 1.56 -16.23
C GLY A 136 -0.58 2.73 -15.94
N TRP A 137 -0.76 3.08 -14.66
CA TRP A 137 -1.74 4.07 -14.21
C TRP A 137 -1.01 5.22 -13.50
N PRO A 138 -0.67 6.32 -14.22
CA PRO A 138 0.04 7.45 -13.64
C PRO A 138 -0.87 8.21 -12.67
N PRO A 139 -0.59 8.24 -11.35
CA PRO A 139 -1.37 9.00 -10.41
C PRO A 139 -1.04 10.50 -10.50
N ASP A 140 -2.05 11.35 -10.39
CA ASP A 140 -1.85 12.79 -10.23
C ASP A 140 -1.40 13.14 -8.81
N ILE A 141 -1.90 12.40 -7.81
CA ILE A 141 -1.61 12.61 -6.39
C ILE A 141 -1.27 11.25 -5.77
N ILE A 142 -0.20 11.20 -4.98
CA ILE A 142 0.16 10.07 -4.15
C ILE A 142 0.07 10.53 -2.70
N HIS A 143 -0.96 10.07 -2.00
CA HIS A 143 -1.23 10.43 -0.61
C HIS A 143 -0.75 9.33 0.33
N CYS A 144 0.23 9.66 1.16
CA CYS A 144 0.93 8.73 2.03
C CYS A 144 0.40 8.86 3.48
N HIS A 145 0.06 7.73 4.10
CA HIS A 145 -0.46 7.68 5.47
C HIS A 145 0.35 6.71 6.34
N GLY A 146 0.90 7.25 7.43
CA GLY A 146 1.69 6.49 8.39
C GLY A 146 3.17 6.39 8.00
N TRP A 147 4.00 6.06 8.98
CA TRP A 147 5.46 6.08 8.86
C TRP A 147 5.99 5.07 7.83
N MET A 148 5.33 3.92 7.65
CA MET A 148 5.74 2.91 6.65
C MET A 148 5.65 3.40 5.20
N THR A 149 5.04 4.55 4.94
CA THR A 149 4.89 5.14 3.60
C THR A 149 5.93 6.23 3.31
N SER A 150 6.71 6.60 4.32
CA SER A 150 7.55 7.80 4.31
C SER A 150 8.73 7.77 3.32
N LEU A 151 9.12 6.59 2.84
CA LEU A 151 10.17 6.45 1.81
C LEU A 151 9.66 6.63 0.38
N ILE A 152 8.34 6.58 0.14
CA ILE A 152 7.76 6.74 -1.21
C ILE A 152 8.18 8.08 -1.86
N PRO A 153 8.06 9.25 -1.19
CA PRO A 153 8.50 10.51 -1.76
C PRO A 153 9.99 10.51 -2.14
N LEU A 154 10.84 9.91 -1.29
CA LEU A 154 12.29 9.84 -1.53
C LEU A 154 12.60 8.94 -2.74
N PHE A 155 12.03 7.74 -2.78
CA PHE A 155 12.21 6.82 -3.89
C PHE A 155 11.74 7.41 -5.21
N ILE A 156 10.59 8.08 -5.24
CA ILE A 156 10.10 8.75 -6.45
C ILE A 156 11.07 9.83 -6.94
N LYS A 157 11.63 10.63 -6.02
CA LYS A 157 12.51 11.75 -6.38
C LYS A 157 13.93 11.35 -6.77
N GLU A 158 14.46 10.29 -6.17
CA GLU A 158 15.85 9.88 -6.36
C GLU A 158 15.96 8.62 -7.21
N ALA A 159 15.41 7.50 -6.75
CA ALA A 159 15.55 6.20 -7.42
C ALA A 159 14.71 6.06 -8.70
N TYR A 160 13.54 6.70 -8.73
CA TYR A 160 12.57 6.63 -9.84
C TYR A 160 12.39 7.98 -10.54
N LYS A 161 13.36 8.90 -10.40
CA LYS A 161 13.29 10.26 -10.94
C LYS A 161 12.99 10.32 -12.45
N THR A 162 13.51 9.35 -13.19
CA THR A 162 13.39 9.25 -14.65
C THR A 162 12.18 8.42 -15.09
N GLU A 163 11.41 7.86 -14.16
CA GLU A 163 10.21 7.08 -14.46
C GLU A 163 9.08 8.03 -14.92
N PRO A 164 8.70 8.01 -16.22
CA PRO A 164 7.72 8.96 -16.75
C PRO A 164 6.36 8.88 -16.05
N LEU A 165 6.02 7.71 -15.49
CA LEU A 165 4.75 7.48 -14.82
C LEU A 165 4.55 8.40 -13.60
N PHE A 166 5.62 8.82 -12.93
CA PHE A 166 5.56 9.66 -11.72
C PHE A 166 5.98 11.12 -11.93
N GLN A 167 6.38 11.49 -13.14
CA GLN A 167 6.98 12.81 -13.44
C GLN A 167 6.07 14.00 -13.06
N HIS A 168 4.76 13.79 -13.09
CA HIS A 168 3.75 14.82 -12.77
C HIS A 168 2.97 14.53 -11.49
N SER A 169 3.35 13.50 -10.74
CA SER A 169 2.69 13.13 -9.49
C SER A 169 3.05 14.10 -8.38
N LYS A 170 2.04 14.65 -7.70
CA LYS A 170 2.24 15.36 -6.44
C LYS A 170 2.20 14.36 -5.29
N VAL A 171 3.27 14.26 -4.52
CA VAL A 171 3.29 13.45 -3.30
C VAL A 171 2.86 14.31 -2.11
N VAL A 172 1.92 13.80 -1.31
CA VAL A 172 1.34 14.42 -0.11
C VAL A 172 1.50 13.50 1.08
#